data_AF-A0A6V8L4N6-F1
#
_entry.id   AF-A0A6V8L4N6-F1
#
_cell.length_a   1.000
_cell.length_b   1.000
_cell.length_c   1.000
_cell.angle_alpha   90.00
_cell.angle_beta   90.00
_cell.angle_gamma   90.00
#
_symmetry.space_group_name_H-M   'P 1'
#
loop_
_entity.id
_entity.type
_entity.pdbx_description
1 polymer ?
#
loop_
_entity_poly.entity_id
_entity_poly.type
_entity_poly.pdbx_seq_one_letter_code
_entity_poly.pdbx_strand_id
1 'polypeptide(L)'
;MLWCVANEPDAGGQEARDYFAPLFAEARKLDPTRPVGYVNMIADGPDTCALTDLADVVMINRYYGWYAHTGDLARAESALEADLRAWADRHGKPIIVTEYGADAIAGLHAVVDAPWSEEYQAGLLEMYHRVFDRVDAVVGEHIWNFADFATQPAIVRVDGNKKGIFTRDRRPKSAAFAVRRRWRGV
;
A
#
# COMPACT_ATOMS: atom_id res chain seq x y z
N MET A 1 -15.03 4.22 8.67
CA MET A 1 -14.10 5.35 8.84
C MET A 1 -13.35 5.16 10.16
N LEU A 2 -12.04 5.46 10.19
CA LEU A 2 -11.13 5.21 11.32
C LEU A 2 -10.13 6.37 11.47
N TRP A 3 -9.39 6.42 12.58
CA TRP A 3 -8.26 7.34 12.77
C TRP A 3 -6.93 6.64 12.47
N CYS A 4 -6.05 7.32 11.74
CA CYS A 4 -4.69 6.87 11.47
C CYS A 4 -3.70 7.76 12.22
N VAL A 5 -3.01 7.22 13.23
CA VAL A 5 -2.13 8.02 14.11
C VAL A 5 -0.79 8.36 13.46
N ALA A 6 -0.30 7.53 12.55
CA ALA A 6 0.98 7.70 11.87
C ALA A 6 1.03 6.91 10.56
N ASN A 7 1.90 7.35 9.65
CA ASN A 7 2.20 6.65 8.40
C ASN A 7 3.67 6.25 8.35
N GLU A 8 3.95 4.96 8.18
CA GLU A 8 5.29 4.37 8.04
C GLU A 8 6.28 4.80 9.15
N PRO A 9 5.92 4.74 10.45
CA PRO A 9 6.92 4.85 11.49
C PRO A 9 7.83 3.61 11.47
N ASP A 10 9.06 3.76 11.95
CA ASP A 10 9.82 2.61 12.46
C ASP A 10 9.05 2.05 13.66
N ALA A 11 8.51 0.84 13.49
CA ALA A 11 7.57 0.21 14.41
C ALA A 11 8.18 -0.99 15.13
N GLY A 12 9.50 -1.16 15.06
CA GLY A 12 10.25 -2.21 15.74
C GLY A 12 10.62 -1.84 17.18
N GLY A 13 10.65 -2.85 18.06
CA GLY A 13 11.22 -2.72 19.41
C GLY A 13 10.30 -2.08 20.46
N GLN A 14 10.80 -2.04 21.69
CA GLN A 14 10.05 -1.55 22.85
C GLN A 14 9.90 -0.03 22.83
N GLU A 15 10.90 0.68 22.29
CA GLU A 15 10.94 2.13 22.20
C GLU A 15 9.81 2.67 21.31
N ALA A 16 9.55 2.01 20.17
CA ALA A 16 8.41 2.35 19.33
C ALA A 16 7.09 2.17 20.09
N ARG A 17 6.94 1.05 20.82
CA ARG A 17 5.74 0.79 21.61
C ARG A 17 5.52 1.84 22.70
N ASP A 18 6.55 2.17 23.46
CA ASP A 18 6.48 3.15 24.55
C ASP A 18 6.09 4.54 24.03
N TYR A 19 6.55 4.90 22.84
CA TYR A 19 6.19 6.15 22.18
C TYR A 19 4.74 6.15 21.69
N PHE A 20 4.29 5.09 21.00
CA PHE A 20 2.98 5.08 20.34
C PHE A 20 1.82 4.68 21.23
N ALA A 21 2.01 3.85 22.25
CA ALA A 21 0.92 3.38 23.11
C ALA A 21 0.11 4.54 23.76
N PRO A 22 0.74 5.60 24.29
CA PRO A 22 -0.01 6.78 24.79
C PRO A 22 -0.83 7.49 23.70
N LEU A 23 -0.34 7.54 22.46
CA LEU A 23 -1.04 8.19 21.34
C LEU A 23 -2.30 7.41 20.93
N PHE A 24 -2.21 6.08 20.87
CA PHE A 24 -3.38 5.21 20.66
C PHE A 24 -4.40 5.39 21.78
N ALA A 25 -3.96 5.43 23.04
CA ALA A 25 -4.83 5.62 24.18
C ALA A 25 -5.56 6.98 24.13
N GLU A 26 -4.85 8.07 23.82
CA GLU A 26 -5.46 9.40 23.74
C GLU A 26 -6.43 9.51 22.55
N ALA A 27 -6.12 8.91 21.39
CA ALA A 27 -7.03 8.89 20.25
C ALA A 27 -8.38 8.24 20.61
N ARG A 28 -8.34 7.10 21.32
CA ARG A 28 -9.55 6.39 21.79
C ARG A 28 -10.33 7.18 22.83
N LYS A 29 -9.64 7.94 23.68
CA LYS A 29 -10.27 8.81 24.68
C LYS A 29 -10.97 10.00 24.03
N LEU A 30 -10.36 10.60 23.00
CA LEU A 30 -10.92 11.73 22.27
C LEU A 30 -12.10 11.32 21.38
N ASP A 31 -12.05 10.13 20.78
CA ASP A 31 -13.14 9.57 20.00
C ASP A 31 -13.26 8.05 20.21
N PRO A 32 -14.12 7.61 21.15
CA PRO A 32 -14.32 6.19 21.42
C PRO A 32 -15.20 5.49 20.37
N THR A 33 -15.74 6.22 19.38
CA THR A 33 -16.72 5.67 18.42
C THR A 33 -16.09 5.11 17.15
N ARG A 34 -14.80 5.38 16.90
CA ARG A 34 -14.11 5.00 15.67
C ARG A 34 -12.89 4.11 15.97
N PRO A 35 -12.58 3.15 15.09
CA PRO A 35 -11.34 2.41 15.18
C PRO A 35 -10.11 3.31 15.05
N VAL A 36 -8.99 2.90 15.63
CA VAL A 36 -7.70 3.57 15.59
C VAL A 36 -6.65 2.61 15.02
N GLY A 37 -5.84 3.09 14.08
CA GLY A 37 -4.77 2.35 13.45
C GLY A 37 -3.56 3.23 13.14
N TYR A 38 -2.55 2.62 12.55
CA TYR A 38 -1.39 3.26 11.94
C TYR A 38 -1.06 2.49 10.67
N VAL A 39 -0.35 3.11 9.74
CA VAL A 39 0.09 2.44 8.52
C VAL A 39 1.50 1.87 8.71
N ASN A 40 1.63 0.55 8.56
CA ASN A 40 2.88 -0.19 8.63
C ASN A 40 3.66 -0.14 7.31
N MET A 41 4.97 0.11 7.41
CA MET A 41 5.90 0.02 6.29
C MET A 41 6.39 -1.42 6.08
N ILE A 42 6.88 -1.73 4.88
CA ILE A 42 7.35 -3.09 4.51
C ILE A 42 8.52 -3.62 5.37
N ALA A 43 9.27 -2.75 6.05
CA ALA A 43 10.45 -3.15 6.83
C ALA A 43 10.09 -3.91 8.12
N ASP A 44 8.93 -3.65 8.70
CA ASP A 44 8.48 -4.29 9.93
C ASP A 44 7.49 -5.40 9.61
N GLY A 45 7.97 -6.64 9.69
CA GLY A 45 7.18 -7.84 9.47
C GLY A 45 6.13 -8.07 10.57
N PRO A 46 5.22 -9.04 10.36
CA PRO A 46 4.16 -9.34 11.31
C PRO A 46 4.69 -9.80 12.68
N ASP A 47 5.90 -10.37 12.71
CA ASP A 47 6.60 -10.87 13.89
C ASP A 47 7.47 -9.82 14.61
N THR A 48 8.01 -8.84 13.88
CA THR A 48 8.88 -7.80 14.44
C THR A 48 8.14 -6.53 14.85
N CYS A 49 6.97 -6.29 14.28
CA CYS A 49 6.23 -5.06 14.54
C CYS A 49 5.60 -5.02 15.95
N ALA A 50 5.94 -4.00 16.73
CA ALA A 50 5.53 -3.84 18.13
C ALA A 50 4.22 -3.06 18.35
N LEU A 51 3.60 -2.57 17.26
CA LEU A 51 2.42 -1.69 17.30
C LEU A 51 1.11 -2.38 16.90
N THR A 52 1.19 -3.52 16.21
CA THR A 52 0.02 -4.14 15.58
C THR A 52 -1.08 -4.51 16.57
N ASP A 53 -0.72 -4.92 17.79
CA ASP A 53 -1.69 -5.26 18.83
C ASP A 53 -2.46 -4.03 19.35
N LEU A 54 -1.88 -2.83 19.28
CA LEU A 54 -2.51 -1.56 19.68
C LEU A 54 -3.57 -1.07 18.69
N ALA A 55 -3.42 -1.43 17.41
CA ALA A 55 -4.30 -1.03 16.32
C ALA A 55 -5.53 -1.94 16.18
N ASP A 56 -6.65 -1.40 15.73
CA ASP A 56 -7.88 -2.20 15.50
C ASP A 56 -7.90 -2.93 14.15
N VAL A 57 -7.13 -2.41 13.20
CA VAL A 57 -7.06 -2.87 11.80
C VAL A 57 -5.60 -2.89 11.40
N VAL A 58 -5.19 -3.89 10.63
CA VAL A 58 -3.86 -3.92 9.99
C VAL A 58 -3.92 -3.03 8.76
N MET A 59 -3.23 -1.89 8.78
CA MET A 59 -3.10 -1.01 7.63
C MET A 59 -1.67 -1.08 7.12
N ILE A 60 -1.46 -1.44 5.86
CA ILE A 60 -0.13 -1.77 5.33
C ILE A 60 0.13 -1.13 3.98
N ASN A 61 1.38 -0.68 3.80
CA ASN A 61 1.91 -0.22 2.54
C ASN A 61 2.81 -1.30 1.94
N ARG A 62 2.53 -1.73 0.70
CA ARG A 62 3.29 -2.80 0.03
C ARG A 62 3.64 -2.43 -1.40
N TYR A 63 4.88 -2.76 -1.75
CA TYR A 63 5.52 -2.38 -3.01
C TYR A 63 6.32 -3.56 -3.63
N TYR A 64 5.87 -4.79 -3.40
CA TYR A 64 6.30 -5.96 -4.19
C TYR A 64 6.01 -5.73 -5.67
N GLY A 65 6.96 -6.09 -6.53
CA GLY A 65 6.99 -5.75 -7.95
C GLY A 65 7.69 -4.41 -8.22
N TRP A 66 7.75 -3.50 -7.24
CA TRP A 66 8.40 -2.19 -7.43
C TRP A 66 9.74 -2.09 -6.71
N TYR A 67 9.74 -2.03 -5.37
CA TYR A 67 10.96 -1.94 -4.57
C TYR A 67 11.57 -3.30 -4.24
N ALA A 68 10.73 -4.31 -4.06
CA ALA A 68 11.14 -5.71 -3.93
C ALA A 68 10.65 -6.49 -5.16
N HIS A 69 11.45 -7.44 -5.66
CA HIS A 69 11.12 -8.20 -6.88
C HIS A 69 10.82 -7.31 -8.10
N THR A 70 11.60 -6.24 -8.27
CA THR A 70 11.41 -5.25 -9.33
C THR A 70 11.32 -5.88 -10.71
N GLY A 71 10.22 -5.64 -11.43
CA GLY A 71 9.99 -6.17 -12.78
C GLY A 71 9.58 -7.65 -12.84
N ASP A 72 9.53 -8.36 -11.71
CA ASP A 72 9.14 -9.78 -11.64
C ASP A 72 7.79 -9.92 -10.93
N LEU A 73 6.71 -9.75 -11.71
CA LEU A 73 5.35 -9.78 -11.18
C LEU A 73 4.93 -11.16 -10.63
N ALA A 74 5.46 -12.25 -11.20
CA ALA A 74 5.15 -13.60 -10.73
C ALA A 74 5.72 -13.87 -9.33
N ARG A 75 6.98 -13.46 -9.10
CA ARG A 75 7.60 -13.56 -7.77
C ARG A 75 6.99 -12.58 -6.79
N ALA A 76 6.65 -11.37 -7.25
CA ALA A 76 5.96 -10.37 -6.44
C ALA A 76 4.57 -10.86 -5.97
N GLU A 77 3.81 -11.54 -6.84
CA GLU A 77 2.51 -12.12 -6.51
C GLU A 77 2.63 -13.14 -5.38
N SER A 78 3.58 -14.07 -5.50
CA SER A 78 3.83 -15.09 -4.49
C SER A 78 4.27 -14.48 -3.15
N ALA A 79 5.13 -13.47 -3.18
CA ALA A 79 5.63 -12.79 -1.99
C ALA A 79 4.53 -11.98 -1.27
N LEU A 80 3.72 -11.25 -2.04
CA LEU A 80 2.61 -10.46 -1.51
C LEU A 80 1.56 -11.38 -0.84
N GLU A 81 1.20 -12.49 -1.49
CA GLU A 81 0.23 -13.43 -0.90
C GLU A 81 0.74 -14.04 0.40
N ALA A 82 2.01 -14.47 0.43
CA ALA A 82 2.62 -15.01 1.64
C ALA A 82 2.66 -13.99 2.78
N ASP A 83 3.03 -12.73 2.49
CA ASP A 83 3.04 -11.65 3.47
C ASP A 83 1.63 -11.40 4.04
N LEU A 84 0.63 -11.19 3.18
CA LEU A 84 -0.74 -10.93 3.62
C LEU A 84 -1.33 -12.07 4.47
N ARG A 85 -1.06 -13.32 4.10
CA ARG A 85 -1.46 -14.50 4.90
C ARG A 85 -0.76 -14.51 6.26
N ALA A 86 0.54 -14.22 6.32
CA ALA A 86 1.26 -14.15 7.58
C ALA A 86 0.71 -13.07 8.53
N TRP A 87 0.32 -11.91 8.00
CA TRP A 87 -0.37 -10.87 8.78
C TRP A 87 -1.74 -11.33 9.29
N ALA A 88 -2.53 -11.96 8.43
CA ALA A 88 -3.86 -12.48 8.78
C ALA A 88 -3.76 -13.56 9.87
N ASP A 89 -2.89 -14.55 9.69
CA ASP A 89 -2.73 -15.69 10.60
C ASP A 89 -2.21 -15.26 11.98
N ARG A 90 -1.31 -14.28 12.02
CA ARG A 90 -0.69 -13.84 13.28
C ARG A 90 -1.60 -12.94 14.11
N HIS A 91 -2.31 -12.02 13.47
CA HIS A 91 -3.05 -10.97 14.19
C HIS A 91 -4.56 -11.17 14.19
N GLY A 92 -5.11 -11.96 13.25
CA GLY A 92 -6.56 -12.22 13.17
C GLY A 92 -7.39 -10.95 12.95
N LYS A 93 -6.79 -9.89 12.40
CA LYS A 93 -7.41 -8.57 12.19
C LYS A 93 -7.72 -8.35 10.70
N PRO A 94 -8.75 -7.56 10.37
CA PRO A 94 -8.96 -7.11 9.00
C PRO A 94 -7.75 -6.31 8.50
N ILE A 95 -7.46 -6.46 7.20
CA ILE A 95 -6.33 -5.84 6.51
C ILE A 95 -6.85 -4.81 5.51
N ILE A 96 -6.31 -3.60 5.55
CA ILE A 96 -6.47 -2.59 4.51
C ILE A 96 -5.10 -2.33 3.89
N VAL A 97 -4.96 -2.58 2.59
CA VAL A 97 -3.75 -2.19 1.87
C VAL A 97 -3.87 -0.72 1.51
N THR A 98 -3.18 0.13 2.27
CA THR A 98 -3.32 1.59 2.22
C THR A 98 -2.48 2.24 1.14
N GLU A 99 -1.40 1.57 0.74
CA GLU A 99 -0.62 1.94 -0.43
C GLU A 99 -0.15 0.71 -1.19
N TYR A 100 -0.41 0.72 -2.49
CA TYR A 100 0.21 -0.16 -3.47
C TYR A 100 0.22 0.54 -4.83
N GLY A 101 1.31 0.39 -5.58
CA GLY A 101 1.45 1.01 -6.90
C GLY A 101 2.90 1.09 -7.39
N ALA A 102 3.05 1.41 -8.67
CA ALA A 102 4.34 1.61 -9.34
C ALA A 102 4.35 2.96 -10.04
N ASP A 103 5.55 3.56 -10.16
CA ASP A 103 5.69 4.79 -10.94
C ASP A 103 5.45 4.46 -12.42
N ALA A 104 4.78 5.37 -13.13
CA ALA A 104 4.54 5.28 -14.56
C ALA A 104 4.66 6.66 -15.21
N ILE A 105 5.41 6.73 -16.32
CA ILE A 105 5.49 7.93 -17.14
C ILE A 105 4.34 7.89 -18.15
N ALA A 106 3.46 8.90 -18.12
CA ALA A 106 2.37 9.00 -19.09
C ALA A 106 2.93 9.04 -20.53
N GLY A 107 2.42 8.15 -21.38
CA GLY A 107 2.88 7.95 -22.75
C GLY A 107 4.11 7.04 -22.93
N LEU A 108 4.72 6.53 -21.85
CA LEU A 108 5.74 5.49 -21.96
C LEU A 108 5.07 4.12 -22.04
N HIS A 109 5.21 3.49 -23.20
CA HIS A 109 4.63 2.17 -23.48
C HIS A 109 5.70 1.10 -23.67
N ALA A 110 5.40 -0.12 -23.24
CA ALA A 110 6.25 -1.28 -23.47
C ALA A 110 5.40 -2.54 -23.68
N VAL A 111 5.86 -3.42 -24.58
CA VAL A 111 5.21 -4.72 -24.83
C VAL A 111 5.60 -5.76 -23.77
N VAL A 112 6.74 -5.55 -23.11
CA VAL A 112 7.22 -6.38 -22.00
C VAL A 112 6.96 -5.67 -20.67
N ASP A 113 6.95 -6.43 -19.58
CA ASP A 113 6.85 -5.90 -18.21
C ASP A 113 8.08 -5.03 -17.87
N ALA A 114 7.98 -3.75 -18.21
CA ALA A 114 9.03 -2.77 -18.02
C ALA A 114 8.60 -1.74 -16.97
N PRO A 115 9.23 -1.72 -15.78
CA PRO A 115 9.03 -0.65 -14.80
C PRO A 115 9.01 0.74 -15.46
N TRP A 116 8.13 1.63 -14.99
CA TRP A 116 7.82 2.94 -15.56
C TRP A 116 6.88 2.98 -16.77
N SER A 117 6.59 1.86 -17.44
CA SER A 117 5.58 1.86 -18.51
C SER A 117 4.15 1.88 -17.94
N GLU A 118 3.22 2.39 -18.73
CA GLU A 118 1.80 2.35 -18.40
C GLU A 118 1.27 0.92 -18.27
N GLU A 119 1.73 0.00 -19.13
CA GLU A 119 1.34 -1.42 -19.09
C GLU A 119 1.83 -2.09 -17.79
N TYR A 120 3.03 -1.76 -17.32
CA TYR A 120 3.57 -2.32 -16.08
C TYR A 120 2.77 -1.85 -14.86
N GLN A 121 2.37 -0.58 -14.81
CA GLN A 121 1.50 -0.08 -13.73
C GLN A 121 0.17 -0.82 -13.72
N ALA A 122 -0.46 -1.01 -14.88
CA ALA A 122 -1.72 -1.76 -14.98
C ALA A 122 -1.55 -3.23 -14.56
N GLY A 123 -0.50 -3.91 -15.06
CA GLY A 123 -0.22 -5.31 -14.73
C GLY A 123 0.11 -5.53 -13.26
N LEU A 124 0.85 -4.62 -12.62
CA LEU A 124 1.12 -4.67 -11.19
C LEU A 124 -0.17 -4.51 -10.38
N LEU A 125 -1.03 -3.55 -10.71
CA LEU A 125 -2.29 -3.35 -10.01
C LEU A 125 -3.19 -4.58 -10.14
N GLU A 126 -3.29 -5.16 -11.34
CA GLU A 126 -4.06 -6.38 -11.57
C GLU A 126 -3.53 -7.56 -10.74
N MET A 127 -2.20 -7.70 -10.64
CA MET A 127 -1.59 -8.71 -9.79
C MET A 127 -1.97 -8.53 -8.31
N TYR A 128 -1.89 -7.31 -7.78
CA TYR A 128 -2.31 -7.03 -6.40
C TYR A 128 -3.79 -7.38 -6.19
N HIS A 129 -4.67 -6.98 -7.12
CA HIS A 129 -6.09 -7.27 -7.08
C HIS A 129 -6.37 -8.77 -7.03
N ARG A 130 -5.68 -9.58 -7.84
CA ARG A 130 -5.82 -11.04 -7.80
C ARG A 130 -5.41 -11.62 -6.45
N VAL A 131 -4.38 -11.08 -5.80
CA VAL A 131 -3.96 -11.54 -4.46
C VAL A 131 -4.98 -11.13 -3.41
N PHE A 132 -5.47 -9.88 -3.45
CA PHE A 132 -6.47 -9.39 -2.50
C PHE A 132 -7.73 -10.25 -2.53
N ASP A 133 -8.18 -10.64 -3.72
CA ASP A 133 -9.35 -11.51 -3.91
C ASP A 133 -9.15 -12.95 -3.37
N ARG A 134 -7.91 -13.37 -3.08
CA ARG A 134 -7.57 -14.70 -2.52
C ARG A 134 -7.32 -14.69 -1.01
N VAL A 135 -7.28 -13.53 -0.38
CA VAL A 135 -6.98 -13.38 1.05
C VAL A 135 -8.16 -12.70 1.74
N ASP A 136 -9.04 -13.51 2.34
CA ASP A 136 -10.30 -13.07 2.96
C ASP A 136 -10.14 -11.96 4.01
N ALA A 137 -8.98 -11.86 4.66
CA ALA A 137 -8.68 -10.81 5.62
C ALA A 137 -8.53 -9.42 4.97
N VAL A 138 -8.30 -9.33 3.66
CA VAL A 138 -8.19 -8.05 2.94
C VAL A 138 -9.59 -7.48 2.72
N VAL A 139 -9.89 -6.37 3.39
CA VAL A 139 -11.20 -5.71 3.37
C VAL A 139 -11.16 -4.31 2.74
N GLY A 140 -9.99 -3.87 2.27
CA GLY A 140 -9.84 -2.56 1.65
C GLY A 140 -8.57 -2.41 0.81
N GLU A 141 -8.68 -1.66 -0.27
CA GLU A 141 -7.61 -1.41 -1.25
C GLU A 141 -7.54 0.08 -1.60
N HIS A 142 -6.47 0.77 -1.21
CA HIS A 142 -6.21 2.16 -1.60
C HIS A 142 -4.94 2.25 -2.45
N ILE A 143 -5.13 2.62 -3.72
CA ILE A 143 -4.02 2.74 -4.67
C ILE A 143 -3.17 3.96 -4.30
N TRP A 144 -1.85 3.77 -4.31
CA TRP A 144 -0.89 4.85 -4.24
C TRP A 144 -0.41 5.21 -5.66
N ASN A 145 -0.74 6.36 -6.22
CA ASN A 145 -1.53 7.48 -5.65
C ASN A 145 -2.66 7.88 -6.60
N PHE A 146 -3.57 8.73 -6.13
CA PHE A 146 -4.60 9.32 -6.98
C PHE A 146 -3.99 10.03 -8.19
N ALA A 147 -3.04 10.94 -7.98
CA ALA A 147 -2.37 11.67 -9.05
C ALA A 147 -0.88 11.89 -8.76
N ASP A 148 -0.10 12.12 -9.81
CA ASP A 148 1.31 12.49 -9.68
C ASP A 148 1.47 13.76 -8.84
N PHE A 149 2.53 13.82 -8.04
CA PHE A 149 2.77 14.93 -7.11
C PHE A 149 4.25 15.26 -6.94
N ALA A 150 4.53 16.48 -6.49
CA ALA A 150 5.89 16.96 -6.28
C ALA A 150 6.52 16.33 -5.03
N THR A 151 7.82 16.03 -5.10
CA THR A 151 8.63 15.59 -3.96
C THR A 151 9.89 16.43 -3.89
N GLN A 152 10.67 16.26 -2.82
CA GLN A 152 12.06 16.73 -2.83
C GLN A 152 12.83 16.08 -4.01
N PRO A 153 13.86 16.76 -4.55
CA PRO A 153 14.71 16.21 -5.60
C PRO A 153 15.38 14.90 -5.15
N ALA A 154 15.30 13.86 -5.97
CA ALA A 154 16.01 12.60 -5.77
C ALA A 154 16.17 11.85 -7.09
N ILE A 155 17.20 11.02 -7.20
CA ILE A 155 17.47 10.23 -8.43
C ILE A 155 16.34 9.23 -8.75
N VAL A 156 15.58 8.80 -7.74
CA VAL A 156 14.42 7.91 -7.87
C VAL A 156 13.09 8.66 -8.06
N ARG A 157 13.15 9.99 -8.26
CA ARG A 157 11.98 10.88 -8.40
C ARG A 157 12.12 11.70 -9.68
N VAL A 158 11.56 11.19 -10.77
CA VAL A 158 11.57 11.86 -12.07
C VAL A 158 10.52 12.98 -12.04
N ASP A 159 10.95 14.20 -11.73
CA ASP A 159 10.05 15.35 -11.54
C ASP A 159 8.93 15.05 -10.50
N GLY A 160 9.33 14.51 -9.36
CA GLY A 160 8.41 14.10 -8.29
C GLY A 160 8.07 12.60 -8.31
N ASN A 161 6.93 12.25 -7.72
CA ASN A 161 6.40 10.89 -7.66
C ASN A 161 5.40 10.70 -8.81
N LYS A 162 5.60 9.62 -9.58
CA LYS A 162 4.84 9.29 -10.78
C LYS A 162 3.96 8.04 -10.61
N LYS A 163 3.67 7.64 -9.37
CA LYS A 163 2.75 6.53 -9.06
C LYS A 163 1.28 6.88 -9.25
N GLY A 164 0.96 8.12 -9.64
CA GLY A 164 -0.41 8.54 -9.89
C GLY A 164 -1.11 7.67 -10.93
N ILE A 165 -2.37 7.33 -10.68
CA ILE A 165 -3.30 6.83 -11.69
C ILE A 165 -3.63 7.92 -12.72
N PHE A 166 -3.63 9.16 -12.25
CA PHE A 166 -3.71 10.35 -13.08
C PHE A 166 -2.39 11.11 -13.07
N THR A 167 -2.13 11.87 -14.13
CA THR A 167 -1.07 12.88 -14.14
C THR A 167 -1.42 14.02 -13.17
N ARG A 168 -0.44 14.89 -12.89
CA ARG A 168 -0.66 16.06 -12.03
C ARG A 168 -1.68 17.05 -12.60
N ASP A 169 -1.89 17.10 -13.91
CA ASP A 169 -2.96 17.87 -14.56
C ASP A 169 -4.26 17.06 -14.77
N ARG A 170 -4.39 15.91 -14.09
CA ARG A 170 -5.59 15.06 -14.02
C ARG A 170 -5.95 14.38 -15.33
N ARG A 171 -4.97 14.12 -16.20
CA ARG A 171 -5.14 13.25 -17.37
C ARG A 171 -4.98 11.79 -16.94
N PRO A 172 -5.87 10.88 -17.39
CA PRO A 172 -5.78 9.48 -17.01
C PRO A 172 -4.60 8.79 -17.70
N LYS A 173 -3.87 7.96 -16.95
CA LYS A 173 -3.00 6.91 -17.53
C LYS A 173 -3.84 5.67 -17.85
N SER A 174 -3.29 4.69 -18.57
CA SER A 174 -3.99 3.44 -18.92
C SER A 174 -4.58 2.71 -17.70
N ALA A 175 -3.85 2.73 -16.57
CA ALA A 175 -4.25 2.13 -15.31
C ALA A 175 -5.60 2.67 -14.79
N ALA A 176 -5.96 3.93 -15.08
CA ALA A 176 -7.24 4.50 -14.67
C ALA A 176 -8.44 3.72 -15.24
N PHE A 177 -8.31 3.18 -16.45
CA PHE A 177 -9.35 2.38 -17.08
C PHE A 177 -9.43 0.98 -16.47
N ALA A 178 -8.29 0.38 -16.10
CA ALA A 178 -8.27 -0.92 -15.40
C ALA A 178 -8.93 -0.82 -14.03
N VAL A 179 -8.55 0.20 -13.25
CA VAL A 179 -9.14 0.49 -11.93
C VAL A 179 -10.64 0.76 -12.05
N ARG A 180 -11.06 1.55 -13.05
CA ARG A 180 -12.49 1.82 -13.31
C ARG A 180 -13.30 0.55 -13.57
N ARG A 181 -12.75 -0.42 -14.32
CA ARG A 181 -13.43 -1.70 -14.60
C ARG A 181 -13.66 -2.48 -13.32
N ARG A 182 -12.60 -2.70 -12.53
CA ARG A 182 -12.68 -3.40 -11.24
C ARG A 182 -13.70 -2.76 -10.30
N TRP A 183 -13.55 -1.46 -10.01
CA TRP A 183 -14.37 -0.80 -8.98
C TRP A 183 -15.83 -0.58 -9.38
N ARG A 184 -16.16 -0.64 -10.66
CA ARG A 184 -17.56 -0.58 -11.12
C ARG A 184 -18.17 -1.96 -11.38
N GLY A 185 -17.38 -3.03 -11.32
CA GLY A 185 -17.81 -4.38 -11.69
C GLY A 185 -18.22 -4.50 -13.16
N VAL A 186 -17.53 -3.78 -14.07
CA VAL A 186 -17.83 -3.72 -15.52
C VAL A 186 -16.70 -4.27 -16.38
#